data_AF-A0A5D4U782-F1
#
_entry.id   AF-A0A5D4U782-F1
#
_cell.length_a   1.000
_cell.length_b   1.000
_cell.length_c   1.000
_cell.angle_alpha   90.00
_cell.angle_beta   90.00
_cell.angle_gamma   90.00
#
_symmetry.space_group_name_H-M   'P 1'
#
loop_
_entity.id
_entity.type
_entity.pdbx_description
1 polymer ?
#
loop_
_entity_poly.entity_id
_entity_poly.type
_entity_poly.pdbx_seq_one_letter_code
_entity_poly.pdbx_strand_id
1 'polypeptide(L)'
;MIILSFFLIVLFVGVHFFVKYFTSLMEQPRKPLLSISSGASIAYVTVHLFPEFQKFQKEFNLSWDIPERFHDYSLYLIATIGFLAFYSINHFVKRGNQNGENPSFLIFSIHIGAFVIYNSFIGYYLIKGLKQEPKHLVIFSAAFLLHLMVNDVGLRLDHKKRYDPEGSTVLALSLVGGWLLGCFVTLPTPVFALWFSWLAGGILLNTIKEELPSERKSRLLPFVLGIVLASALFVLL
;
A
#
# COMPACT_ATOMS: atom_id res chain seq x y z
N MET A 1 10.58 14.45 15.62
CA MET A 1 10.26 13.47 14.56
C MET A 1 9.96 12.08 15.11
N ILE A 2 10.86 11.46 15.88
CA ILE A 2 10.66 10.10 16.43
C ILE A 2 9.37 9.98 17.26
N ILE A 3 9.09 10.91 18.19
CA ILE A 3 7.87 10.90 19.01
C ILE A 3 6.60 10.92 18.13
N LEU A 4 6.55 11.82 17.15
CA LEU A 4 5.42 11.89 16.20
C LEU A 4 5.28 10.57 15.44
N SER A 5 6.37 10.04 14.88
CA SER A 5 6.34 8.76 14.15
C SER A 5 5.90 7.59 15.03
N PHE A 6 6.21 7.61 16.32
CA PHE A 6 5.79 6.59 17.28
C PHE A 6 4.25 6.60 17.46
N PHE A 7 3.64 7.77 17.62
CA PHE A 7 2.18 7.86 17.67
C PHE A 7 1.54 7.40 16.35
N LEU A 8 2.13 7.78 15.21
CA LEU A 8 1.62 7.41 13.89
C LEU A 8 1.70 5.89 13.63
N ILE A 9 2.80 5.24 14.03
CA ILE A 9 2.92 3.78 13.89
C ILE A 9 1.93 3.05 14.81
N VAL A 10 1.68 3.57 16.03
CA VAL A 10 0.64 3.02 16.91
C VAL A 10 -0.74 3.13 16.28
N LEU A 11 -1.06 4.24 15.61
CA LEU A 11 -2.31 4.39 14.87
C LEU A 11 -2.42 3.38 13.72
N PHE A 12 -1.35 3.20 12.93
CA PHE A 12 -1.33 2.23 11.82
C PHE A 12 -1.51 0.79 12.32
N VAL A 13 -0.84 0.43 13.42
CA VAL A 13 -1.02 -0.87 14.09
C VAL A 13 -2.46 -1.03 14.58
N GLY A 14 -3.06 0.03 15.12
CA GLY A 14 -4.45 0.04 15.55
C GLY A 14 -5.42 -0.34 14.42
N VAL A 15 -5.20 0.13 13.18
CA VAL A 15 -6.05 -0.22 12.02
C VAL A 15 -6.18 -1.74 11.87
N HIS A 16 -5.06 -2.48 11.89
CA HIS A 16 -5.04 -3.94 11.74
C HIS A 16 -5.87 -4.67 12.81
N PHE A 17 -5.94 -4.13 14.03
CA PHE A 17 -6.70 -4.74 15.12
C PHE A 17 -8.16 -4.30 15.20
N PHE A 18 -8.45 -3.05 14.85
CA PHE A 18 -9.76 -2.45 15.09
C PHE A 18 -10.71 -2.51 13.89
N VAL A 19 -10.22 -2.64 12.65
CA VAL A 19 -11.09 -2.66 11.45
C VAL A 19 -12.18 -3.74 11.53
N LYS A 20 -11.89 -4.89 12.15
CA LYS A 20 -12.88 -5.99 12.32
C LYS A 20 -14.14 -5.60 13.08
N TYR A 21 -14.07 -4.61 13.97
CA TYR A 21 -15.22 -4.15 14.74
C TYR A 21 -16.13 -3.22 13.93
N PHE A 22 -15.65 -2.69 12.80
CA PHE A 22 -16.43 -1.87 11.88
C PHE A 22 -17.07 -2.74 10.80
N THR A 23 -17.96 -3.64 11.21
CA THR A 23 -18.61 -4.62 10.32
C THR A 23 -19.30 -3.98 9.11
N SER A 24 -19.83 -2.77 9.27
CA SER A 24 -20.44 -2.01 8.18
C SER A 24 -19.49 -1.74 6.99
N LEU A 25 -18.17 -1.69 7.20
CA LEU A 25 -17.20 -1.52 6.12
C LEU A 25 -17.11 -2.75 5.21
N MET A 26 -17.50 -3.93 5.69
CA MET A 26 -17.48 -5.19 4.95
C MET A 26 -18.80 -5.49 4.23
N GLU A 27 -19.83 -4.67 4.42
CA GLU A 27 -21.15 -4.84 3.79
C GLU A 27 -21.17 -4.41 2.31
N GLN A 28 -22.11 -4.98 1.54
CA GLN A 28 -22.44 -4.52 0.20
C GLN A 28 -23.77 -3.74 0.16
N PRO A 29 -23.88 -2.66 -0.61
CA PRO A 29 -22.84 -2.05 -1.46
C PRO A 29 -21.76 -1.32 -0.64
N ARG A 30 -20.53 -1.26 -1.19
CA ARG A 30 -19.36 -0.65 -0.54
C ARG A 30 -19.67 0.75 0.00
N LYS A 31 -19.16 1.06 1.20
CA LYS A 31 -19.36 2.36 1.85
C LYS A 31 -18.57 3.45 1.11
N PRO A 32 -19.11 4.69 0.98
CA PRO A 32 -18.45 5.80 0.30
C PRO A 32 -17.02 6.10 0.78
N LEU A 33 -16.76 5.93 2.09
CA LEU A 33 -15.45 6.17 2.68
C LEU A 33 -14.34 5.30 2.06
N LEU A 34 -14.65 4.03 1.77
CA LEU A 34 -13.69 3.12 1.15
C LEU A 34 -13.41 3.51 -0.30
N SER A 35 -14.40 4.01 -1.04
CA SER A 35 -14.21 4.53 -2.39
C SER A 35 -13.40 5.83 -2.42
N ILE A 36 -13.64 6.76 -1.48
CA ILE A 36 -12.81 7.97 -1.31
C ILE A 36 -11.35 7.59 -1.03
N SER A 37 -11.13 6.64 -0.12
CA SER A 37 -9.79 6.15 0.22
C SER A 37 -9.06 5.57 -0.99
N SER A 38 -9.74 4.75 -1.79
CA SER A 38 -9.14 4.22 -3.02
C SER A 38 -8.82 5.33 -4.03
N GLY A 39 -9.72 6.31 -4.21
CA GLY A 39 -9.47 7.45 -5.08
C GLY A 39 -8.23 8.26 -4.64
N ALA A 40 -8.13 8.52 -3.33
CA ALA A 40 -6.96 9.17 -2.75
C ALA A 40 -5.68 8.35 -2.94
N SER A 41 -5.76 7.01 -2.90
CA SER A 41 -4.63 6.12 -3.14
C SER A 41 -4.16 6.15 -4.61
N ILE A 42 -5.07 6.23 -5.58
CA ILE A 42 -4.72 6.45 -7.00
C ILE A 42 -3.96 7.76 -7.15
N ALA A 43 -4.49 8.85 -6.61
CA ALA A 43 -3.85 10.15 -6.67
C ALA A 43 -2.49 10.16 -5.96
N TYR A 44 -2.37 9.49 -4.81
CA TYR A 44 -1.10 9.35 -4.11
C TYR A 44 -0.04 8.68 -5.00
N VAL A 45 -0.36 7.57 -5.66
CA VAL A 45 0.62 6.91 -6.54
C VAL A 45 0.95 7.78 -7.76
N THR A 46 -0.07 8.28 -8.46
CA THR A 46 0.11 8.90 -9.77
C THR A 46 0.61 10.33 -9.71
N VAL A 47 0.11 11.13 -8.75
CA VAL A 47 0.46 12.55 -8.61
C VAL A 47 1.61 12.76 -7.63
N HIS A 48 1.79 11.88 -6.64
CA HIS A 48 2.84 12.05 -5.63
C HIS A 48 4.02 11.07 -5.79
N LEU A 49 3.80 9.76 -5.91
CA LEU A 49 4.91 8.79 -5.97
C LEU A 49 5.65 8.78 -7.32
N PHE A 50 4.92 8.74 -8.44
CA PHE A 50 5.53 8.61 -9.76
C PHE A 50 6.48 9.76 -10.14
N PRO A 51 6.17 11.04 -9.83
CA PRO A 51 7.13 12.12 -10.07
C PRO A 51 8.44 11.94 -9.29
N GLU A 52 8.39 11.33 -8.11
CA GLU A 52 9.57 11.11 -7.27
C GLU A 52 10.51 10.06 -7.86
N PHE A 53 10.05 9.18 -8.75
CA PHE A 53 10.90 8.21 -9.44
C PHE A 53 12.03 8.90 -10.20
N GLN A 54 11.73 10.03 -10.85
CA GLN A 54 12.71 10.78 -11.63
C GLN A 54 13.91 11.23 -10.80
N LYS A 55 13.70 11.51 -9.50
CA LYS A 55 14.77 11.92 -8.58
C LYS A 55 15.70 10.77 -8.22
N PHE A 56 15.17 9.56 -8.10
CA PHE A 56 15.94 8.37 -7.71
C PHE A 56 16.56 7.62 -8.89
N GLN A 57 16.00 7.75 -10.10
CA GLN A 57 16.43 6.99 -11.28
C GLN A 57 17.92 7.20 -11.59
N LYS A 58 18.44 8.43 -11.49
CA LYS A 58 19.85 8.70 -11.82
C LYS A 58 20.81 7.89 -10.94
N GLU A 59 20.65 7.95 -9.63
CA GLU A 59 21.51 7.21 -8.69
C GLU A 59 21.26 5.70 -8.76
N PHE A 60 20.00 5.30 -8.93
CA PHE A 60 19.63 3.89 -9.13
C PHE A 60 20.31 3.30 -10.37
N ASN A 61 20.23 3.98 -11.51
CA ASN A 61 20.79 3.51 -12.79
C ASN A 61 22.30 3.37 -12.74
N LEU A 62 23.00 4.34 -12.14
CA LEU A 62 24.46 4.27 -11.96
C LEU A 62 24.87 3.13 -11.03
N SER A 63 24.10 2.88 -9.95
CA SER A 63 24.44 1.86 -8.96
C SER A 63 24.22 0.43 -9.44
N TRP A 64 23.30 0.23 -10.38
CA TRP A 64 22.93 -1.08 -10.92
C TRP A 64 23.40 -1.31 -12.36
N ASP A 65 24.22 -0.41 -12.91
CA ASP A 65 24.73 -0.46 -14.29
C ASP A 65 23.62 -0.69 -15.33
N ILE A 66 22.51 0.03 -15.17
CA ILE A 66 21.35 -0.09 -16.06
C ILE A 66 21.75 0.49 -17.45
N PRO A 67 21.46 -0.20 -18.57
CA PRO A 67 21.76 0.34 -19.90
C PRO A 67 21.03 1.67 -20.16
N GLU A 68 21.71 2.63 -20.83
CA GLU A 68 21.19 3.99 -21.08
C GLU A 68 19.78 4.02 -21.68
N ARG A 69 19.48 3.10 -22.62
CA ARG A 69 18.15 2.96 -23.24
C ARG A 69 17.00 2.70 -22.26
N PHE A 70 17.31 2.25 -21.05
CA PHE A 70 16.32 1.95 -20.00
C PHE A 70 16.33 2.96 -18.85
N HIS A 71 17.18 4.00 -18.89
CA HIS A 71 17.35 4.91 -17.76
C HIS A 71 16.06 5.61 -17.35
N ASP A 72 15.25 6.01 -18.32
CA ASP A 72 13.98 6.70 -18.08
C ASP A 72 12.86 5.76 -17.59
N TYR A 73 13.06 4.45 -17.71
CA TYR A 73 12.05 3.43 -17.44
C TYR A 73 12.36 2.55 -16.23
N SER A 74 13.56 2.62 -15.65
CA SER A 74 14.05 1.63 -14.68
C SER A 74 13.14 1.45 -13.48
N LEU A 75 12.76 2.53 -12.79
CA LEU A 75 11.86 2.45 -11.64
C LEU A 75 10.40 2.21 -12.04
N TYR A 76 9.97 2.66 -13.22
CA TYR A 76 8.64 2.33 -13.75
C TYR A 76 8.49 0.84 -14.08
N LEU A 77 9.54 0.20 -14.57
CA LEU A 77 9.58 -1.25 -14.80
C LEU A 77 9.53 -2.02 -13.48
N ILE A 78 10.24 -1.55 -12.44
CA ILE A 78 10.15 -2.14 -11.10
C ILE A 78 8.74 -1.98 -10.51
N ALA A 79 8.11 -0.82 -10.68
CA ALA A 79 6.71 -0.63 -10.31
C ALA A 79 5.79 -1.58 -11.10
N THR A 80 6.05 -1.80 -12.38
CA THR A 80 5.29 -2.76 -13.20
C THR A 80 5.45 -4.19 -12.68
N ILE A 81 6.65 -4.57 -12.23
CA ILE A 81 6.88 -5.86 -11.58
C ILE A 81 6.09 -5.98 -10.28
N GLY A 82 6.06 -4.91 -9.47
CA GLY A 82 5.23 -4.86 -8.25
C GLY A 82 3.75 -5.03 -8.55
N PHE A 83 3.24 -4.30 -9.54
CA PHE A 83 1.87 -4.44 -10.03
C PHE A 83 1.58 -5.88 -10.47
N LEU A 84 2.44 -6.48 -11.29
CA LEU A 84 2.28 -7.85 -11.81
C LEU A 84 2.31 -8.90 -10.69
N ALA A 85 3.17 -8.72 -9.68
CA ALA A 85 3.26 -9.61 -8.55
C ALA A 85 1.94 -9.65 -7.76
N PHE A 86 1.42 -8.48 -7.36
CA PHE A 86 0.13 -8.42 -6.68
C PHE A 86 -1.03 -8.89 -7.57
N TYR A 87 -0.95 -8.68 -8.90
CA TYR A 87 -1.98 -9.10 -9.85
C TYR A 87 -2.08 -10.62 -9.87
N SER A 88 -0.92 -11.27 -9.99
CA SER A 88 -0.81 -12.72 -10.04
C SER A 88 -1.30 -13.34 -8.73
N ILE A 89 -0.89 -12.81 -7.58
CA ILE A 89 -1.35 -13.27 -6.26
C ILE A 89 -2.88 -13.18 -6.17
N ASN A 90 -3.44 -12.01 -6.52
CA ASN A 90 -4.88 -11.76 -6.47
C ASN A 90 -5.67 -12.67 -7.42
N HIS A 91 -5.11 -12.97 -8.60
CA HIS A 91 -5.71 -13.90 -9.56
C HIS A 91 -5.89 -15.30 -8.95
N PHE A 92 -4.86 -15.84 -8.30
CA PHE A 92 -4.95 -17.17 -7.67
C PHE A 92 -5.90 -17.20 -6.46
N VAL A 93 -5.93 -16.12 -5.66
CA VAL A 93 -6.88 -15.98 -4.55
C VAL A 93 -8.33 -16.04 -5.04
N LYS A 94 -8.65 -15.29 -6.10
CA LYS A 94 -10.01 -15.26 -6.67
C LYS A 94 -10.43 -16.59 -7.27
N ARG A 95 -9.53 -17.27 -7.98
CA ARG A 95 -9.80 -18.58 -8.56
C ARG A 95 -10.17 -19.62 -7.50
N GLY A 96 -9.47 -19.62 -6.37
CA GLY A 96 -9.82 -20.48 -5.23
C GLY A 96 -11.22 -20.18 -4.69
N ASN A 97 -11.53 -18.89 -4.47
CA ASN A 97 -12.82 -18.45 -3.95
C ASN A 97 -14.00 -18.76 -4.90
N GLN A 98 -13.81 -18.68 -6.22
CA GLN A 98 -14.83 -19.01 -7.22
C GLN A 98 -15.18 -20.50 -7.24
N ASN A 99 -14.22 -21.37 -6.94
CA ASN A 99 -14.45 -22.81 -6.84
C ASN A 99 -15.13 -23.23 -5.53
N GLY A 100 -15.49 -22.28 -4.65
CA GLY A 100 -16.08 -22.57 -3.34
C GLY A 100 -15.09 -23.12 -2.32
N GLU A 101 -13.81 -23.19 -2.66
CA GLU A 101 -12.73 -23.63 -1.79
C GLU A 101 -12.20 -22.44 -0.99
N ASN A 102 -11.85 -22.66 0.28
CA ASN A 102 -11.06 -21.66 1.00
C ASN A 102 -9.66 -21.60 0.36
N PRO A 103 -9.05 -20.40 0.22
CA PRO A 103 -7.69 -20.29 -0.29
C PRO A 103 -6.75 -21.23 0.46
N SER A 104 -5.91 -21.97 -0.29
CA SER A 104 -4.95 -22.87 0.32
C SER A 104 -4.01 -22.09 1.26
N PHE A 105 -3.45 -22.78 2.26
CA PHE A 105 -2.50 -22.16 3.17
C PHE A 105 -1.33 -21.50 2.43
N LEU A 106 -0.87 -22.12 1.34
CA LEU A 106 0.18 -21.54 0.49
C LEU A 106 -0.24 -20.20 -0.13
N ILE A 107 -1.43 -20.11 -0.71
CA ILE A 107 -1.94 -18.87 -1.32
C ILE A 107 -2.12 -17.79 -0.25
N PHE A 108 -2.64 -18.15 0.93
CA PHE A 108 -2.73 -17.24 2.08
C PHE A 108 -1.34 -16.72 2.47
N SER A 109 -0.37 -17.59 2.69
CA SER A 109 0.98 -17.22 3.11
C SER A 109 1.72 -16.36 2.08
N ILE A 110 1.58 -16.64 0.79
CA ILE A 110 2.14 -15.79 -0.28
C ILE A 110 1.47 -14.41 -0.26
N HIS A 111 0.14 -14.36 -0.13
CA HIS A 111 -0.59 -13.09 -0.13
C HIS A 111 -0.24 -12.24 1.10
N ILE A 112 -0.24 -12.82 2.30
CA ILE A 112 0.16 -12.14 3.54
C ILE A 112 1.64 -11.77 3.50
N GLY A 113 2.53 -12.62 2.97
CA GLY A 113 3.95 -12.33 2.82
C GLY A 113 4.22 -11.10 1.93
N ALA A 114 3.50 -10.96 0.82
CA ALA A 114 3.56 -9.75 0.00
C ALA A 114 3.11 -8.51 0.80
N PHE A 115 2.05 -8.65 1.61
CA PHE A 115 1.59 -7.57 2.49
C PHE A 115 2.54 -7.29 3.67
N VAL A 116 3.37 -8.23 4.11
CA VAL A 116 4.43 -8.01 5.10
C VAL A 116 5.53 -7.13 4.53
N ILE A 117 6.00 -7.41 3.31
CA ILE A 117 6.99 -6.56 2.61
C ILE A 117 6.40 -5.16 2.38
N TYR A 118 5.12 -5.11 2.02
CA TYR A 118 4.37 -3.88 1.81
C TYR A 118 4.28 -3.02 3.08
N ASN A 119 3.83 -3.61 4.19
CA ASN A 119 3.63 -2.91 5.47
C ASN A 119 4.96 -2.54 6.14
N SER A 120 5.99 -3.39 6.02
CA SER A 120 7.34 -3.05 6.51
C SER A 120 7.88 -1.79 5.84
N PHE A 121 7.63 -1.58 4.53
CA PHE A 121 8.05 -0.34 3.89
C PHE A 121 7.33 0.88 4.46
N ILE A 122 6.03 0.79 4.69
CA ILE A 122 5.23 1.88 5.25
C ILE A 122 5.76 2.28 6.63
N GLY A 123 6.08 1.30 7.47
CA GLY A 123 6.72 1.52 8.76
C GLY A 123 8.07 2.22 8.61
N TYR A 124 8.93 1.72 7.71
CA TYR A 124 10.25 2.30 7.42
C TYR A 124 10.13 3.75 6.91
N TYR A 125 9.16 4.01 6.03
CA TYR A 125 8.93 5.31 5.42
C TYR A 125 8.53 6.39 6.44
N LEU A 126 7.92 6.02 7.58
CA LEU A 126 7.65 7.00 8.64
C LEU A 126 8.91 7.66 9.22
N ILE A 127 10.06 6.98 9.16
CA ILE A 127 11.35 7.50 9.64
C ILE A 127 12.25 7.96 8.49
N LYS A 128 12.21 7.27 7.36
CA LYS A 128 13.16 7.42 6.25
C LYS A 128 12.50 7.76 4.90
N GLY A 129 11.23 8.18 4.93
CA GLY A 129 10.49 8.63 3.75
C GLY A 129 10.99 9.95 3.18
N LEU A 130 10.42 10.35 2.04
CA LEU A 130 10.93 11.41 1.15
C LEU A 130 11.12 12.78 1.79
N LYS A 131 10.19 13.18 2.68
CA LYS A 131 10.22 14.47 3.37
C LYS A 131 10.00 14.25 4.87
N GLN A 132 10.97 14.63 5.68
CA GLN A 132 10.96 14.43 7.14
C GLN A 132 10.47 15.66 7.92
N GLU A 133 9.48 16.37 7.36
CA GLU A 133 8.81 17.46 8.05
C GLU A 133 7.48 16.99 8.66
N PRO A 134 7.08 17.51 9.84
CA PRO A 134 5.84 17.07 10.50
C PRO A 134 4.60 17.13 9.61
N LYS A 135 4.45 18.20 8.80
CA LYS A 135 3.31 18.39 7.88
C LYS A 135 3.22 17.26 6.85
N HIS A 136 4.32 16.94 6.19
CA HIS A 136 4.39 15.88 5.19
C HIS A 136 4.13 14.50 5.80
N LEU A 137 4.63 14.25 7.02
CA LEU A 137 4.42 12.99 7.72
C LEU A 137 2.96 12.79 8.13
N VAL A 138 2.29 13.83 8.62
CA VAL A 138 0.85 13.78 8.96
C VAL A 138 0.00 13.51 7.73
N ILE A 139 0.30 14.15 6.59
CA ILE A 139 -0.44 13.95 5.34
C ILE A 139 -0.24 12.54 4.80
N PHE A 140 1.01 12.07 4.78
CA PHE A 140 1.34 10.67 4.47
C PHE A 140 0.53 9.73 5.35
N SER A 141 0.51 9.96 6.67
CA SER A 141 -0.21 9.10 7.59
C SER A 141 -1.72 9.12 7.42
N ALA A 142 -2.31 10.27 7.10
CA ALA A 142 -3.74 10.34 6.80
C ALA A 142 -4.10 9.49 5.57
N ALA A 143 -3.31 9.56 4.50
CA ALA A 143 -3.50 8.75 3.30
C ALA A 143 -3.32 7.25 3.59
N PHE A 144 -2.26 6.88 4.33
CA PHE A 144 -1.98 5.47 4.62
C PHE A 144 -2.89 4.85 5.66
N LEU A 145 -3.46 5.60 6.62
CA LEU A 145 -4.51 5.08 7.50
C LEU A 145 -5.72 4.58 6.70
N LEU A 146 -6.18 5.42 5.77
CA LEU A 146 -7.29 5.09 4.89
C LEU A 146 -6.94 3.91 3.96
N HIS A 147 -5.71 3.90 3.43
CA HIS A 147 -5.25 2.84 2.54
C HIS A 147 -5.12 1.49 3.27
N LEU A 148 -4.52 1.47 4.46
CA LEU A 148 -4.41 0.27 5.30
C LEU A 148 -5.79 -0.26 5.65
N MET A 149 -6.76 0.60 5.97
CA MET A 149 -8.14 0.19 6.23
C MET A 149 -8.79 -0.48 5.02
N VAL A 150 -8.61 0.08 3.81
CA VAL A 150 -9.13 -0.53 2.57
C VAL A 150 -8.50 -1.90 2.33
N ASN A 151 -7.19 -2.03 2.52
CA ASN A 151 -6.48 -3.30 2.37
C ASN A 151 -6.95 -4.34 3.40
N ASP A 152 -7.14 -3.93 4.66
CA ASP A 152 -7.63 -4.80 5.73
C ASP A 152 -9.01 -5.37 5.42
N VAL A 153 -9.94 -4.50 4.98
CA VAL A 153 -11.27 -4.91 4.55
C VAL A 153 -11.16 -5.91 3.39
N GLY A 154 -10.31 -5.62 2.39
CA GLY A 154 -10.09 -6.51 1.26
C GLY A 154 -9.56 -7.89 1.66
N LEU A 155 -8.52 -7.92 2.49
CA LEU A 155 -7.88 -9.16 2.95
C LEU A 155 -8.80 -10.00 3.86
N ARG A 156 -9.63 -9.37 4.69
CA ARG A 156 -10.67 -10.06 5.48
C ARG A 156 -11.70 -10.74 4.58
N LEU A 157 -12.15 -10.05 3.54
CA LEU A 157 -13.10 -10.61 2.58
C LEU A 157 -12.48 -11.76 1.78
N ASP A 158 -11.20 -11.64 1.42
CA ASP A 158 -10.49 -12.62 0.59
C ASP A 158 -10.14 -13.91 1.35
N HIS A 159 -9.73 -13.81 2.62
CA HIS A 159 -9.21 -14.94 3.43
C HIS A 159 -10.07 -15.34 4.63
N LYS A 160 -11.17 -14.62 4.88
CA LYS A 160 -12.20 -14.93 5.89
C LYS A 160 -11.58 -15.27 7.25
N LYS A 161 -11.85 -16.49 7.77
CA LYS A 161 -11.54 -16.93 9.14
C LYS A 161 -10.05 -16.93 9.51
N ARG A 162 -9.12 -16.90 8.53
CA ARG A 162 -7.67 -16.95 8.80
C ARG A 162 -7.04 -15.56 9.00
N TYR A 163 -7.67 -14.50 8.50
CA TYR A 163 -7.05 -13.17 8.56
C TYR A 163 -7.02 -12.61 9.98
N ASP A 164 -8.14 -12.67 10.69
CA ASP A 164 -8.31 -12.05 12.01
C ASP A 164 -7.38 -12.59 13.13
N PRO A 165 -7.13 -13.90 13.25
CA PRO A 165 -6.23 -14.42 14.29
C PRO A 165 -4.75 -14.26 13.91
N GLU A 166 -4.40 -14.49 12.64
CA GLU A 166 -2.99 -14.61 12.20
C GLU A 166 -2.55 -13.43 11.34
N GLY A 167 -3.29 -13.15 10.26
CA GLY A 167 -2.95 -12.12 9.27
C GLY A 167 -2.79 -10.72 9.88
N SER A 168 -3.79 -10.23 10.62
CA SER A 168 -3.73 -8.88 11.20
C SER A 168 -2.58 -8.69 12.18
N THR A 169 -2.25 -9.72 12.97
CA THR A 169 -1.12 -9.66 13.91
C THR A 169 0.21 -9.60 13.15
N VAL A 170 0.36 -10.43 12.12
CA VAL A 170 1.56 -10.45 11.27
C VAL A 170 1.76 -9.11 10.56
N LEU A 171 0.69 -8.50 10.03
CA LEU A 171 0.78 -7.20 9.36
C LEU A 171 1.07 -6.06 10.34
N ALA A 172 0.44 -6.05 11.51
CA ALA A 172 0.76 -5.11 12.58
C ALA A 172 2.24 -5.20 13.02
N LEU A 173 2.76 -6.42 13.20
CA LEU A 173 4.17 -6.62 13.55
C LEU A 173 5.11 -6.18 12.42
N SER A 174 4.73 -6.37 11.16
CA SER A 174 5.55 -5.92 10.02
C SER A 174 5.67 -4.39 9.94
N LEU A 175 4.59 -3.66 10.26
CA LEU A 175 4.64 -2.20 10.41
C LEU A 175 5.66 -1.77 11.48
N VAL A 176 5.59 -2.37 12.67
CA VAL A 176 6.52 -2.08 13.76
C VAL A 176 7.95 -2.46 13.37
N GLY A 177 8.16 -3.63 12.76
CA GLY A 177 9.46 -4.09 12.27
C GLY A 177 10.05 -3.13 11.24
N GLY A 178 9.24 -2.64 10.30
CA GLY A 178 9.62 -1.59 9.36
C GLY A 178 10.01 -0.28 10.04
N TRP A 179 9.21 0.18 11.01
CA TRP A 179 9.50 1.39 11.77
C TRP A 179 10.81 1.27 12.56
N LEU A 180 11.02 0.14 13.24
CA LEU A 180 12.29 -0.17 13.92
C LEU A 180 13.46 -0.21 12.94
N LEU A 181 13.29 -0.84 11.77
CA LEU A 181 14.31 -0.84 10.72
C LEU A 181 14.67 0.60 10.34
N GLY A 182 13.70 1.49 10.18
CA GLY A 182 13.95 2.91 9.88
C GLY A 182 14.69 3.65 11.00
N CYS A 183 14.46 3.28 12.27
CA CYS A 183 15.15 3.87 13.41
C CYS A 183 16.65 3.52 13.45
N PHE A 184 17.01 2.28 13.06
CA PHE A 184 18.38 1.78 13.22
C PHE A 184 19.19 1.70 11.93
N VAL A 185 18.52 1.61 10.78
CA VAL A 185 19.15 1.36 9.48
C VAL A 185 18.74 2.43 8.49
N THR A 186 19.72 2.98 7.78
CA THR A 186 19.48 3.82 6.60
C THR A 186 19.82 2.99 5.38
N LEU A 187 18.81 2.66 4.58
CA LEU A 187 19.02 1.91 3.34
C LEU A 187 19.81 2.76 2.33
N PRO A 188 20.71 2.16 1.55
CA PRO A 188 21.28 2.80 0.38
C PRO A 188 20.17 3.27 -0.57
N THR A 189 20.33 4.43 -1.18
CA THR A 189 19.33 5.01 -2.09
C THR A 189 18.82 4.03 -3.15
N PRO A 190 19.67 3.21 -3.80
CA PRO A 190 19.18 2.27 -4.82
C PRO A 190 18.26 1.18 -4.25
N VAL A 191 18.51 0.74 -3.02
CA VAL A 191 17.68 -0.26 -2.33
C VAL A 191 16.34 0.37 -1.91
N PHE A 192 16.37 1.60 -1.40
CA PHE A 192 15.16 2.35 -1.11
C PHE A 192 14.31 2.56 -2.37
N ALA A 193 14.92 3.01 -3.46
CA ALA A 193 14.24 3.26 -4.74
C ALA A 193 13.60 2.00 -5.33
N LEU A 194 14.28 0.85 -5.22
CA LEU A 194 13.73 -0.45 -5.61
C LEU A 194 12.48 -0.80 -4.81
N TRP A 195 12.55 -0.72 -3.48
CA TRP A 195 11.43 -1.06 -2.61
C TRP A 195 10.26 -0.08 -2.77
N PHE A 196 10.57 1.22 -2.86
CA PHE A 196 9.62 2.31 -3.08
C PHE A 196 8.84 2.15 -4.39
N SER A 197 9.54 1.91 -5.50
CA SER A 197 8.91 1.77 -6.82
C SER A 197 8.11 0.49 -6.93
N TRP A 198 8.62 -0.64 -6.44
CA TRP A 198 7.87 -1.90 -6.37
C TRP A 198 6.58 -1.74 -5.56
N LEU A 199 6.65 -1.06 -4.42
CA LEU A 199 5.49 -0.78 -3.59
C LEU A 199 4.45 0.07 -4.32
N ALA A 200 4.87 1.12 -5.01
CA ALA A 200 3.96 2.00 -5.77
C ALA A 200 3.10 1.22 -6.78
N GLY A 201 3.69 0.23 -7.47
CA GLY A 201 2.95 -0.68 -8.34
C GLY A 201 1.96 -1.57 -7.60
N GLY A 202 2.35 -2.10 -6.43
CA GLY A 202 1.47 -2.86 -5.56
C GLY A 202 0.29 -2.04 -5.01
N ILE A 203 0.54 -0.79 -4.59
CA ILE A 203 -0.50 0.18 -4.19
C ILE A 203 -1.49 0.39 -5.34
N LEU A 204 -0.97 0.64 -6.54
CA LEU A 204 -1.80 0.92 -7.71
C LEU A 204 -2.76 -0.23 -7.99
N LEU A 205 -2.26 -1.47 -8.06
CA LEU A 205 -3.14 -2.61 -8.28
C LEU A 205 -4.12 -2.80 -7.12
N ASN A 206 -3.65 -2.79 -5.86
CA ASN A 206 -4.53 -3.01 -4.71
C ASN A 206 -5.64 -1.96 -4.64
N THR A 207 -5.38 -0.77 -5.16
CA THR A 207 -6.39 0.28 -5.30
C THR A 207 -7.38 -0.02 -6.44
N ILE A 208 -6.88 -0.34 -7.63
CA ILE A 208 -7.73 -0.63 -8.80
C ILE A 208 -8.63 -1.85 -8.55
N LYS A 209 -8.07 -2.94 -7.98
CA LYS A 209 -8.82 -4.17 -7.72
C LYS A 209 -10.00 -3.93 -6.77
N GLU A 210 -9.85 -3.01 -5.82
CA GLU A 210 -10.87 -2.71 -4.82
C GLU A 210 -11.99 -1.81 -5.36
N GLU A 211 -11.76 -1.11 -6.47
CA GLU A 211 -12.72 -0.20 -7.09
C GLU A 211 -13.46 -0.77 -8.29
N LEU A 212 -12.94 -1.84 -8.92
CA LEU A 212 -13.61 -2.47 -10.05
C LEU A 212 -15.04 -2.94 -9.66
N PRO A 213 -16.09 -2.58 -10.43
CA PRO A 213 -17.48 -2.90 -10.08
C PRO A 213 -17.75 -4.40 -9.90
N SER A 214 -17.12 -5.23 -10.72
CA SER A 214 -17.18 -6.70 -10.64
C SER A 214 -16.65 -7.26 -9.32
N GLU A 215 -15.84 -6.49 -8.60
CA GLU A 215 -15.17 -6.90 -7.38
C GLU A 215 -15.93 -6.48 -6.12
N ARG A 216 -16.38 -5.23 -6.06
CA ARG A 216 -16.89 -4.64 -4.80
C ARG A 216 -18.15 -3.76 -4.93
N LYS A 217 -18.80 -3.66 -6.09
CA LYS A 217 -19.94 -2.75 -6.34
C LYS A 217 -19.63 -1.31 -5.87
N SER A 218 -18.52 -0.76 -6.36
CA SER A 218 -18.02 0.57 -5.93
C SER A 218 -18.95 1.72 -6.34
N ARG A 219 -18.79 2.87 -5.68
CA ARG A 219 -19.50 4.12 -5.96
C ARG A 219 -18.56 5.10 -6.67
N LEU A 220 -18.94 5.50 -7.88
CA LEU A 220 -18.14 6.37 -8.74
C LEU A 220 -17.89 7.77 -8.12
N LEU A 221 -18.93 8.44 -7.63
CA LEU A 221 -18.80 9.83 -7.15
C LEU A 221 -17.83 9.97 -5.95
N PRO A 222 -17.92 9.15 -4.88
CA PRO A 222 -16.94 9.19 -3.81
C PRO A 222 -15.51 8.89 -4.27
N PHE A 223 -15.33 7.97 -5.23
CA PHE A 223 -14.02 7.67 -5.81
C PHE A 223 -13.41 8.87 -6.54
N VAL A 224 -14.19 9.52 -7.42
CA VAL A 224 -13.75 10.73 -8.14
C VAL A 224 -13.42 11.86 -7.17
N LEU A 225 -14.24 12.06 -6.13
CA LEU A 225 -13.96 13.03 -5.07
C LEU A 225 -12.62 12.74 -4.38
N GLY A 226 -12.34 11.48 -4.04
CA GLY A 226 -11.07 11.06 -3.47
C GLY A 226 -9.88 11.42 -4.35
N ILE A 227 -9.97 11.17 -5.66
CA ILE A 227 -8.93 11.55 -6.62
C ILE A 227 -8.73 13.06 -6.64
N VAL A 228 -9.79 13.83 -6.88
CA VAL A 228 -9.70 15.28 -7.06
C VAL A 228 -9.14 15.97 -5.82
N LEU A 229 -9.66 15.62 -4.63
CA LEU A 229 -9.22 16.22 -3.37
C LEU A 229 -7.76 15.86 -3.05
N ALA A 230 -7.36 14.60 -3.25
CA ALA A 230 -5.98 14.18 -2.99
C ALA A 230 -5.00 14.75 -4.01
N SER A 231 -5.36 14.81 -5.30
CA SER A 231 -4.55 15.46 -6.33
C SER A 231 -4.35 16.94 -6.04
N ALA A 232 -5.42 17.67 -5.68
CA ALA A 232 -5.31 19.06 -5.29
C ALA A 232 -4.40 19.23 -4.06
N LEU A 233 -4.57 18.36 -3.05
CA LEU A 233 -3.72 18.36 -1.87
C LEU A 233 -2.24 18.18 -2.23
N PHE A 234 -1.88 17.19 -3.06
CA PHE A 234 -0.48 16.90 -3.40
C PHE A 234 0.17 17.93 -4.32
N VAL A 235 -0.61 18.56 -5.22
CA VAL A 235 -0.09 19.62 -6.11
C VAL A 235 0.16 20.93 -5.34
N LEU A 236 -0.67 21.22 -4.33
CA LEU A 236 -0.57 22.46 -3.54
C LEU A 236 0.41 22.35 -2.35
N LEU A 237 1.08 21.21 -2.18
CA LEU A 237 1.94 20.90 -1.02
C LEU A 237 3.43 21.10 -1.26
#